data_AF-A0A2D9NFM4-F1
#
_entry.id   AF-A0A2D9NFM4-F1
#
_cell.length_a   1.000
_cell.length_b   1.000
_cell.length_c   1.000
_cell.angle_alpha   90.00
_cell.angle_beta   90.00
_cell.angle_gamma   90.00
#
_symmetry.space_group_name_H-M   'P 1'
#
loop_
_entity.id
_entity.type
_entity.pdbx_description
1 polymer ?
#
loop_
_entity_poly.entity_id
_entity_poly.type
_entity_poly.pdbx_seq_one_letter_code
_entity_poly.pdbx_strand_id
1 'polypeptide(L)'
;MAPTVDEFRRYLQARRNELQNIVDPEERERLRLRIDIALQEALDFSAAVEIREALDSKKYQDVESSARLIEPGDNSISNWRESGDACPKCESPLEEDLDFCPSCGYKI
;
A
#
# COMPACT_ATOMS: atom_id res chain seq x y z
N MET A 1 -9.37 35.71 -3.45
CA MET A 1 -9.20 34.44 -4.20
C MET A 1 -7.71 34.13 -4.19
N ALA A 2 -7.31 32.96 -3.69
CA ALA A 2 -5.91 32.53 -3.75
C ALA A 2 -5.62 31.92 -5.14
N PRO A 3 -4.39 32.02 -5.67
CA PRO A 3 -4.03 31.42 -6.95
C PRO A 3 -4.12 29.90 -6.90
N THR A 4 -4.53 29.29 -8.01
CA THR A 4 -4.67 27.84 -8.19
C THR A 4 -3.38 27.20 -8.70
N VAL A 5 -3.25 25.88 -8.55
CA VAL A 5 -2.11 25.11 -9.08
C VAL A 5 -2.05 25.18 -10.61
N ASP A 6 -3.20 25.22 -11.29
CA ASP A 6 -3.23 25.36 -12.75
C ASP A 6 -2.72 26.73 -13.23
N GLU A 7 -3.08 27.81 -12.52
CA GLU A 7 -2.53 29.15 -12.79
C GLU A 7 -1.01 29.18 -12.57
N PHE A 8 -0.52 28.53 -11.50
CA PHE A 8 0.92 28.40 -11.27
C PHE A 8 1.63 27.62 -12.40
N ARG A 9 1.03 26.52 -12.87
CA ARG A 9 1.58 25.75 -14.01
C ARG A 9 1.66 26.58 -15.28
N ARG A 10 0.61 27.31 -15.62
CA ARG A 10 0.59 28.21 -16.80
C ARG A 10 1.63 29.32 -16.68
N TYR A 11 1.79 29.89 -15.49
CA TYR A 11 2.83 30.87 -15.19
C TYR A 11 4.24 30.30 -15.45
N LEU A 12 4.53 29.09 -14.94
CA LEU A 12 5.82 28.43 -15.17
C LEU A 12 6.08 28.13 -16.65
N GLN A 13 5.07 27.67 -17.39
CA GLN A 13 5.17 27.43 -18.84
C GLN A 13 5.46 28.71 -19.63
N ALA A 14 4.80 29.82 -19.29
CA ALA A 14 5.08 31.12 -19.90
C ALA A 14 6.51 31.58 -19.60
N ARG A 15 6.93 31.47 -18.33
CA ARG A 15 8.29 31.83 -17.90
C ARG A 15 9.37 30.98 -18.56
N ARG A 16 9.09 29.70 -18.84
CA ARG A 16 10.01 28.83 -19.59
C ARG A 16 10.26 29.35 -21.01
N ASN A 17 9.22 29.85 -21.68
CA ASN A 17 9.34 30.40 -23.04
C ASN A 17 10.17 31.69 -23.06
N GLU A 18 10.13 32.47 -21.98
CA GLU A 18 10.91 33.70 -21.83
C GLU A 18 12.42 33.45 -21.62
N LEU A 19 12.82 32.22 -21.23
CA LEU A 19 14.23 31.87 -20.99
C LEU A 19 15.12 32.05 -22.22
N GLN A 20 14.54 32.02 -23.43
CA GLN A 20 15.29 32.27 -24.67
C GLN A 20 15.95 33.66 -24.70
N ASN A 21 15.44 34.62 -23.93
CA ASN A 21 15.96 35.98 -23.84
C ASN A 21 17.20 36.09 -22.93
N ILE A 22 17.57 35.01 -22.23
CA ILE A 22 18.75 34.98 -21.36
C ILE A 22 19.99 34.78 -22.23
N VAL A 23 20.93 35.73 -22.10
CA VAL A 23 22.18 35.76 -22.88
C VAL A 23 23.14 34.65 -22.43
N ASP A 24 23.29 34.44 -21.12
CA ASP A 24 24.17 33.43 -20.56
C ASP A 24 23.55 32.02 -20.68
N PRO A 25 24.18 31.09 -21.42
CA PRO A 25 23.65 29.75 -21.62
C PRO A 25 23.63 28.91 -20.33
N GLU A 26 24.59 29.09 -19.41
CA GLU A 26 24.63 28.32 -18.16
C GLU A 26 23.49 28.75 -17.24
N GLU A 27 23.28 30.06 -17.12
CA GLU A 27 22.15 30.62 -16.37
C GLU A 27 20.81 30.18 -16.93
N ARG A 28 20.68 30.21 -18.27
CA ARG A 28 19.47 29.79 -18.95
C ARG A 28 19.13 28.33 -18.67
N GLU A 29 20.12 27.45 -18.72
CA GLU A 29 19.91 26.02 -18.45
C GLU A 29 19.60 25.77 -16.97
N ARG A 30 20.29 26.45 -16.05
CA ARG A 30 20.01 26.37 -14.61
C ARG A 30 18.56 26.75 -14.29
N LEU A 31 18.07 27.85 -14.89
CA LEU A 31 16.70 28.30 -14.72
C LEU A 31 15.69 27.37 -15.40
N ARG A 32 16.02 26.86 -16.58
CA ARG A 32 15.20 25.86 -17.28
C ARG A 32 15.00 24.62 -16.41
N LEU A 33 16.08 24.05 -15.88
CA LEU A 33 16.02 22.89 -15.01
C LEU A 33 15.15 23.14 -13.79
N ARG A 34 15.32 24.29 -13.14
CA ARG A 34 14.50 24.69 -11.98
C ARG A 34 13.02 24.76 -12.32
N ILE A 35 12.67 25.36 -13.47
CA ILE A 35 11.26 25.46 -13.91
C ILE A 35 10.71 24.09 -14.26
N ASP A 36 11.49 23.23 -14.94
CA ASP A 36 11.07 21.89 -15.33
C ASP A 36 10.80 21.01 -14.09
N ILE A 37 11.64 21.10 -13.05
CA ILE A 37 11.41 20.43 -11.75
C ILE A 37 10.11 20.93 -11.10
N ALA A 38 9.91 22.25 -11.04
CA ALA A 38 8.72 22.83 -10.41
C ALA A 38 7.42 22.47 -11.18
N LEU A 39 7.50 22.38 -12.51
CA LEU A 39 6.38 21.93 -13.35
C LEU A 39 6.04 20.47 -13.10
N GLN A 40 7.05 19.61 -13.00
CA GLN A 40 6.84 18.20 -12.68
C GLN A 40 6.19 18.04 -11.30
N GLU A 41 6.71 18.71 -10.29
CA GLU A 41 6.13 18.66 -8.93
C GLU A 41 4.67 19.14 -8.92
N ALA A 42 4.34 20.19 -9.68
CA ALA A 42 2.95 20.67 -9.77
C ALA A 42 2.01 19.65 -10.44
N LEU A 43 2.49 18.90 -11.42
CA LEU A 43 1.73 17.81 -12.05
C LEU A 43 1.55 16.64 -11.07
N ASP A 44 2.62 16.22 -10.42
CA ASP A 44 2.61 15.13 -9.44
C ASP A 44 1.68 15.45 -8.27
N PHE A 45 1.73 16.69 -7.77
CA PHE A 45 0.79 17.19 -6.76
C PHE A 45 -0.66 17.09 -7.23
N SER A 46 -0.95 17.57 -8.45
CA SER A 46 -2.32 17.55 -8.99
C SER A 46 -2.86 16.13 -9.12
N ALA A 47 -2.05 15.20 -9.64
CA ALA A 47 -2.39 13.79 -9.75
C ALA A 47 -2.61 13.13 -8.35
N ALA A 48 -1.75 13.45 -7.38
CA ALA A 48 -1.89 12.94 -6.01
C ALA A 48 -3.18 13.43 -5.34
N VAL A 49 -3.58 14.68 -5.57
CA VAL A 49 -4.86 15.22 -5.07
C VAL A 49 -6.04 14.52 -5.74
N GLU A 50 -6.01 14.35 -7.06
CA GLU A 50 -7.08 13.66 -7.81
C GLU A 50 -7.29 12.23 -7.31
N ILE A 51 -6.21 11.48 -7.05
CA ILE A 51 -6.29 10.13 -6.48
C ILE A 51 -6.93 10.16 -5.09
N ARG A 52 -6.56 11.12 -4.23
CA ARG A 52 -7.13 11.24 -2.87
C ARG A 52 -8.60 11.56 -2.92
N GLU A 53 -9.04 12.48 -3.78
CA GLU A 53 -10.45 12.81 -3.96
C GLU A 53 -11.25 11.60 -4.48
N ALA A 54 -10.69 10.85 -5.42
CA ALA A 54 -11.30 9.61 -5.92
C ALA A 54 -11.41 8.54 -4.82
N LEU A 55 -10.44 8.43 -3.91
CA LEU A 55 -10.52 7.52 -2.77
C LEU A 55 -11.47 7.99 -1.68
N ASP A 56 -11.51 9.28 -1.37
CA ASP A 56 -12.46 9.87 -0.40
C ASP A 56 -13.92 9.68 -0.86
N SER A 57 -14.15 9.72 -2.17
CA SER A 57 -15.47 9.40 -2.75
C SER A 57 -15.90 7.94 -2.55
N LYS A 58 -14.95 7.02 -2.30
CA LYS A 58 -15.23 5.61 -1.95
C LYS A 58 -15.31 5.47 -0.45
N LYS A 59 -16.47 5.82 0.12
CA LYS A 59 -16.80 5.44 1.49
C LYS A 59 -16.78 3.91 1.58
N TYR A 60 -15.93 3.38 2.46
CA TYR A 60 -15.94 1.96 2.79
C TYR A 60 -17.36 1.57 3.19
N GLN A 61 -17.90 0.55 2.54
CA GLN A 61 -19.15 -0.04 2.98
C GLN A 61 -18.83 -0.84 4.25
N ASP A 62 -19.41 -0.45 5.38
CA ASP A 62 -19.42 -1.31 6.56
C ASP A 62 -20.09 -2.62 6.15
N VAL A 63 -19.28 -3.66 5.99
CA VAL A 63 -19.79 -5.03 5.83
C VAL A 63 -20.20 -5.49 7.22
N GLU A 64 -21.50 -5.44 7.49
CA GLU A 64 -22.07 -6.07 8.67
C GLU A 64 -21.73 -7.56 8.65
N SER A 65 -20.93 -7.99 9.62
CA SER A 65 -20.59 -9.38 9.96
C SER A 65 -19.72 -10.17 8.96
N SER A 66 -18.40 -10.14 9.18
CA SER A 66 -17.48 -11.18 8.68
C SER A 66 -17.23 -12.31 9.69
N ALA A 67 -17.97 -12.36 10.79
CA ALA A 67 -17.87 -13.45 11.75
C ALA A 67 -19.01 -14.44 11.49
N ARG A 68 -18.71 -15.60 10.91
CA ARG A 68 -19.59 -16.76 11.02
C ARG A 68 -19.74 -17.05 12.52
N LEU A 69 -20.92 -16.80 13.08
CA LEU A 69 -21.28 -17.35 14.39
C LEU A 69 -21.34 -18.87 14.20
N ILE A 70 -20.38 -19.59 14.78
CA ILE A 70 -20.49 -21.04 14.92
C ILE A 70 -21.60 -21.27 15.94
N GLU A 71 -22.79 -21.67 15.48
CA GLU A 71 -23.83 -22.17 16.37
C GLU A 71 -23.34 -23.50 16.99
N PRO A 72 -23.49 -23.72 18.31
CA PRO A 72 -23.20 -25.01 18.90
C PRO A 72 -24.36 -25.95 18.56
N GLY A 73 -24.29 -26.57 17.38
CA GLY A 73 -25.37 -27.35 16.79
C GLY A 73 -24.88 -28.61 16.08
N ASP A 74 -24.58 -29.60 16.92
CA ASP A 74 -24.60 -31.05 16.68
C ASP A 74 -23.40 -31.77 16.04
N ASN A 75 -22.97 -32.78 16.80
CA ASN A 75 -21.86 -33.69 16.58
C ASN A 75 -22.15 -34.65 15.43
N SER A 76 -21.27 -34.74 14.44
CA SER A 76 -20.85 -36.03 13.86
C SER A 76 -19.70 -35.86 12.86
N ILE A 77 -18.47 -35.83 13.37
CA ILE A 77 -17.33 -36.34 12.59
C ILE A 77 -16.61 -37.36 13.46
N SER A 78 -16.87 -38.62 13.12
CA SER A 78 -16.17 -39.81 13.57
C SER A 78 -14.80 -39.92 12.90
N ASN A 79 -13.71 -40.02 13.66
CA ASN A 79 -12.82 -41.21 13.67
C ASN A 79 -11.47 -40.93 14.34
N TRP A 80 -11.24 -41.65 15.44
CA TRP A 80 -10.02 -42.37 15.81
C TRP A 80 -8.66 -41.86 15.34
N ARG A 81 -7.86 -41.33 16.28
CA ARG A 81 -6.46 -41.76 16.49
C ARG A 81 -6.13 -41.81 17.98
N GLU A 82 -5.89 -43.02 18.47
CA GLU A 82 -5.20 -43.23 19.74
C GLU A 82 -3.77 -42.69 19.65
N SER A 83 -3.45 -41.82 20.60
CA SER A 83 -2.17 -41.74 21.30
C SER A 83 -0.92 -41.40 20.48
N GLY A 84 -0.63 -40.10 20.40
CA GLY A 84 0.68 -39.57 19.98
C GLY A 84 0.85 -38.09 20.29
N ASP A 85 0.32 -37.62 21.42
CA ASP A 85 0.07 -36.19 21.69
C ASP A 85 1.34 -35.37 21.99
N ALA A 86 2.54 -35.98 21.92
CA ALA A 86 3.80 -35.31 22.25
C ALA A 86 4.97 -35.78 21.37
N CYS A 87 5.84 -34.82 21.00
CA CYS A 87 7.04 -35.08 20.22
C CYS A 87 8.03 -35.96 20.99
N PRO A 88 8.56 -37.05 20.41
CA PRO A 88 9.51 -37.94 21.09
C PRO A 88 10.86 -37.28 21.38
N LYS A 89 11.14 -36.10 20.81
CA LYS A 89 12.41 -35.38 20.98
C LYS A 89 12.35 -34.25 22.01
N CYS A 90 11.26 -33.50 22.05
CA CYS A 90 11.14 -32.32 22.90
C CYS A 90 9.89 -32.31 23.77
N GLU A 91 9.10 -33.40 23.73
CA GLU A 91 7.90 -33.64 24.54
C GLU A 91 6.82 -32.56 24.40
N SER A 92 6.98 -31.68 23.40
CA SER A 92 6.02 -30.62 23.10
C SER A 92 4.81 -31.23 22.41
N PRO A 93 3.60 -30.70 22.67
CA PRO A 93 2.38 -31.24 22.10
C PRO A 93 2.42 -31.15 20.58
N LEU A 94 2.02 -32.23 19.91
CA LEU A 94 1.94 -32.27 18.46
C LEU A 94 0.54 -31.92 18.02
N GLU A 95 0.43 -30.92 17.16
CA GLU A 95 -0.85 -30.61 16.51
C GLU A 95 -1.14 -31.69 15.46
N GLU A 96 -2.36 -32.22 15.49
CA GLU A 96 -2.85 -33.19 14.51
C GLU A 96 -2.82 -32.51 13.12
N ASP A 97 -2.19 -33.19 12.15
CA ASP A 97 -1.96 -32.77 10.74
C ASP A 97 -0.60 -32.12 10.38
N LEU A 98 0.41 -32.18 11.26
CA LEU A 98 1.79 -31.79 10.90
C LEU A 98 2.75 -33.00 10.83
N ASP A 99 3.43 -33.16 9.70
CA ASP A 99 4.50 -34.17 9.51
C ASP A 99 5.84 -33.81 10.23
N PHE A 100 5.84 -32.74 11.05
CA PHE A 100 7.01 -32.28 11.79
C PHE A 100 6.59 -31.52 13.06
N CYS A 101 7.45 -31.55 14.07
CA CYS A 101 7.25 -30.82 15.31
C CYS A 101 7.52 -29.32 15.13
N PRO A 102 6.55 -28.43 15.38
CA PRO A 102 6.73 -26.98 15.24
C PRO A 102 7.69 -26.39 16.28
N SER A 103 7.85 -27.03 17.44
CA SER A 103 8.71 -26.52 18.52
C SER A 103 10.19 -26.82 18.34
N CYS A 104 10.55 -27.92 17.66
CA CYS A 104 11.95 -28.34 17.53
C CYS A 104 12.39 -28.78 16.12
N GLY A 105 11.48 -28.80 15.15
CA GLY A 105 11.75 -29.19 13.77
C GLY A 105 12.01 -30.68 13.55
N TYR A 106 11.73 -31.54 14.54
CA TYR A 106 11.84 -32.99 14.38
C TYR A 106 10.75 -33.51 13.45
N LYS A 107 11.12 -34.31 12.46
CA LYS A 107 10.14 -34.92 11.54
C LYS A 107 9.46 -36.11 12.22
N ILE A 108 8.11 -36.11 12.23
CA ILE A 108 7.26 -37.12 12.88
C ILE A 108 7.12 -38.36 12.00
#